data_AF-A0A7T0JQ21-F1
#
_entry.id   AF-A0A7T0JQ21-F1
#
_cell.length_a   1.000
_cell.length_b   1.000
_cell.length_c   1.000
_cell.angle_alpha   90.00
_cell.angle_beta   90.00
_cell.angle_gamma   90.00
#
_symmetry.space_group_name_H-M   'P 1'
#
loop_
_entity.id
_entity.type
_entity.pdbx_description
1 polymer ?
#
loop_
_entity_poly.entity_id
_entity_poly.type
_entity_poly.pdbx_seq_one_letter_code
_entity_poly.pdbx_strand_id
1 'polypeptide(L)'
;MAKPKGAYFLASLGQALCWLLRRREGVGHLLQAARLLERQASKSRNPRFLVELSGQLVHWGEMAAGERLARLAVALGPSSPVALNNLVLCLTRMNRNAEALPISRQVCKMLPDHPGCNILLAILEAQLVSPEPALIRLNSVIEDNAEPEQTARAWLEKAVILDKSGCFDEAFAALTVAGEMHTTLSPFSPDQRELIYETLERNRAGFDRNLLQRWPVDTLIDDDLPAPAFLLGFLRSGTILTEQVLGSHPDLIATDESSVIHELTQELQRISGVTGDHAKALSTLNLRRIKELRQFYWRRMREEYGDAVMAKQLVDKNALNTIELGVISVVFPEAKILFALRDPRDVCLSCFM
;
A
#
# COMPACT_ATOMS: atom_id res chain seq x y z
N MET A 1 30.53 -19.85 3.36
CA MET A 1 29.72 -19.24 4.45
C MET A 1 28.45 -20.04 4.63
N ALA A 2 28.19 -20.57 5.83
CA ALA A 2 26.94 -21.25 6.13
C ALA A 2 25.78 -20.24 6.03
N LYS A 3 24.79 -20.49 5.15
CA LYS A 3 23.59 -19.66 5.09
C LYS A 3 22.95 -19.64 6.49
N PRO A 4 22.62 -18.48 7.08
CA PRO A 4 21.87 -18.44 8.32
C PRO A 4 20.48 -19.03 8.04
N LYS A 5 20.17 -20.21 8.59
CA LYS A 5 18.93 -20.98 8.31
C LYS A 5 17.83 -20.80 9.37
N GLY A 6 17.96 -19.81 10.25
CA GLY A 6 16.99 -19.57 11.31
C GLY A 6 15.71 -18.91 10.80
N ALA A 7 14.55 -19.29 11.34
CA ALA A 7 13.27 -18.66 11.00
C ALA A 7 13.28 -17.15 11.26
N TYR A 8 13.90 -16.71 12.36
CA TYR A 8 14.08 -15.29 12.68
C TYR A 8 14.85 -14.54 11.61
N PHE A 9 16.01 -15.06 11.20
CA PHE A 9 16.82 -14.42 10.14
C PHE A 9 16.04 -14.31 8.82
N LEU A 10 15.34 -15.37 8.42
CA LEU A 10 14.53 -15.35 7.20
C LEU A 10 13.37 -14.35 7.29
N ALA A 11 12.73 -14.22 8.45
CA ALA A 11 11.69 -13.23 8.67
C ALA A 11 12.24 -11.81 8.57
N SER A 12 13.34 -11.51 9.26
CA SER A 12 13.97 -10.18 9.22
C SER A 12 14.47 -9.82 7.83
N LEU A 13 15.13 -10.75 7.12
CA LEU A 13 15.56 -10.55 5.74
C LEU A 13 14.36 -10.32 4.81
N GLY A 14 13.32 -11.15 4.95
CA GLY A 14 12.10 -11.04 4.17
C GLY A 14 11.41 -9.69 4.36
N GLN A 15 11.30 -9.24 5.60
CA GLN A 15 10.72 -7.95 5.93
C GLN A 15 11.56 -6.79 5.37
N ALA A 16 12.88 -6.83 5.53
CA ALA A 16 13.78 -5.80 4.99
C ALA A 16 13.69 -5.71 3.46
N LEU A 17 13.66 -6.85 2.77
CA LEU A 17 13.51 -6.89 1.31
C LEU A 17 12.16 -6.32 0.86
N CYS A 18 11.07 -6.61 1.58
CA CYS A 18 9.77 -6.01 1.25
C CYS A 18 9.78 -4.48 1.40
N TRP A 19 10.39 -3.95 2.48
CA TRP A 19 10.56 -2.51 2.66
C TRP A 19 11.48 -1.87 1.61
N LEU A 20 12.41 -2.62 1.05
CA LEU A 20 13.28 -2.21 -0.06
C LEU A 20 12.66 -2.45 -1.44
N LEU A 21 11.32 -2.56 -1.54
CA LEU A 21 10.59 -2.72 -2.79
C LEU A 21 10.98 -3.99 -3.58
N ARG A 22 11.56 -4.99 -2.89
CA ARG A 22 11.84 -6.34 -3.42
C ARG A 22 10.80 -7.32 -2.88
N ARG A 23 9.52 -6.95 -3.04
CA ARG A 23 8.37 -7.61 -2.40
C ARG A 23 8.32 -9.11 -2.68
N ARG A 24 8.44 -9.51 -3.96
CA ARG A 24 8.34 -10.93 -4.35
C ARG A 24 9.38 -11.81 -3.64
N GLU A 25 10.62 -11.35 -3.59
CA GLU A 25 11.71 -12.05 -2.91
C GLU A 25 11.52 -12.03 -1.39
N GLY A 26 11.18 -10.87 -0.83
CA GLY A 26 10.94 -10.70 0.59
C GLY A 26 9.82 -11.61 1.12
N VAL A 27 8.68 -11.64 0.43
CA VAL A 27 7.56 -12.55 0.73
C VAL A 27 7.99 -14.01 0.64
N GLY A 28 8.81 -14.38 -0.34
CA GLY A 28 9.38 -15.71 -0.45
C GLY A 28 10.15 -16.15 0.82
N HIS A 29 10.93 -15.24 1.40
CA HIS A 29 11.63 -15.49 2.66
C HIS A 29 10.69 -15.53 3.88
N LEU A 30 9.68 -14.67 3.95
CA LEU A 30 8.66 -14.70 5.01
C LEU A 30 7.90 -16.05 5.01
N LEU A 31 7.50 -16.53 3.84
CA LEU A 31 6.84 -17.83 3.69
C LEU A 31 7.76 -18.99 4.09
N GLN A 32 9.06 -18.89 3.80
CA GLN A 32 10.04 -19.88 4.24
C GLN A 32 10.19 -19.87 5.78
N ALA A 33 10.23 -18.69 6.41
CA ALA A 33 10.25 -18.55 7.86
C ALA A 33 9.00 -19.16 8.51
N ALA A 34 7.83 -18.93 7.92
CA ALA A 34 6.54 -19.46 8.40
C ALA A 34 6.56 -20.99 8.46
N ARG A 35 6.99 -21.65 7.38
CA ARG A 35 7.09 -23.13 7.31
C ARG A 35 8.06 -23.70 8.36
N LEU A 36 9.13 -22.97 8.69
CA LEU A 36 10.07 -23.39 9.73
C LEU A 36 9.43 -23.26 11.12
N LEU A 37 8.72 -22.17 11.39
CA LEU A 37 8.03 -21.98 12.67
C LEU A 37 6.91 -22.98 12.88
N GLU A 38 6.10 -23.27 11.87
CA GLU A 38 5.05 -24.30 11.94
C GLU A 38 5.63 -25.65 12.40
N ARG A 39 6.83 -26.01 11.95
CA ARG A 39 7.52 -27.25 12.35
C ARG A 39 8.17 -27.19 13.74
N GLN A 40 8.54 -26.00 14.19
CA GLN A 40 9.28 -25.79 15.45
C GLN A 40 8.39 -25.38 16.63
N ALA A 41 7.15 -24.95 16.38
CA ALA A 41 6.26 -24.38 17.39
C ALA A 41 6.02 -25.31 18.60
N SER A 42 5.90 -26.62 18.36
CA SER A 42 5.75 -27.62 19.43
C SER A 42 6.95 -27.69 20.38
N LYS A 43 8.14 -27.28 19.92
CA LYS A 43 9.39 -27.31 20.68
C LYS A 43 9.67 -25.99 21.40
N SER A 44 9.37 -24.85 20.78
CA SER A 44 9.74 -23.53 21.30
C SER A 44 8.78 -22.98 22.36
N ARG A 45 7.51 -23.43 22.38
CA ARG A 45 6.42 -22.94 23.28
C ARG A 45 6.28 -21.41 23.40
N ASN A 46 6.88 -20.62 22.49
CA ASN A 46 6.85 -19.16 22.56
C ASN A 46 5.94 -18.60 21.46
N PRO A 47 4.74 -18.09 21.80
CA PRO A 47 3.81 -17.57 20.82
C PRO A 47 4.23 -16.22 20.23
N ARG A 48 5.17 -15.50 20.84
CA ARG A 48 5.53 -14.11 20.45
C ARG A 48 5.97 -14.01 18.99
N PHE A 49 6.87 -14.88 18.57
CA PHE A 49 7.41 -14.81 17.22
C PHE A 49 6.42 -15.31 16.15
N LEU A 50 5.48 -16.19 16.53
CA LEU A 50 4.35 -16.58 15.68
C LEU A 50 3.41 -15.40 15.43
N VAL A 51 3.10 -14.62 16.47
CA VAL A 51 2.29 -13.39 16.36
C VAL A 51 2.98 -12.38 15.45
N GLU A 52 4.26 -12.11 15.67
CA GLU A 52 5.01 -11.14 14.87
C GLU A 52 5.03 -11.50 13.39
N LEU A 53 5.41 -12.74 13.05
CA LEU A 53 5.46 -13.19 11.67
C LEU A 53 4.06 -13.30 11.03
N SER A 54 3.05 -13.66 11.82
CA SER A 54 1.65 -13.63 11.37
C SER A 54 1.25 -12.23 10.89
N GLY A 55 1.55 -11.20 11.69
CA GLY A 55 1.26 -9.80 11.33
C GLY A 55 1.99 -9.37 10.06
N GLN A 56 3.27 -9.73 9.93
CA GLN A 56 4.08 -9.45 8.73
C GLN A 56 3.47 -10.11 7.48
N LEU A 57 3.10 -11.39 7.55
CA LEU A 57 2.50 -12.11 6.42
C LEU A 57 1.18 -11.48 5.97
N VAL A 58 0.28 -11.18 6.92
CA VAL A 58 -1.00 -10.52 6.61
C VAL A 58 -0.78 -9.13 6.00
N HIS A 59 0.18 -8.36 6.52
CA HIS A 59 0.53 -7.05 5.98
C HIS A 59 0.94 -7.14 4.50
N TRP A 60 1.74 -8.14 4.14
CA TRP A 60 2.21 -8.34 2.75
C TRP A 60 1.24 -9.12 1.85
N GLY A 61 0.04 -9.46 2.33
CA GLY A 61 -1.01 -10.12 1.57
C GLY A 61 -1.03 -11.65 1.65
N GLU A 62 -0.12 -12.27 2.41
CA GLU A 62 -0.05 -13.71 2.63
C GLU A 62 -1.03 -14.17 3.73
N MET A 63 -2.32 -13.95 3.45
CA MET A 63 -3.44 -14.15 4.39
C MET A 63 -3.44 -15.56 4.98
N ALA A 64 -3.46 -16.60 4.13
CA ALA A 64 -3.58 -17.98 4.59
C ALA A 64 -2.40 -18.43 5.47
N ALA A 65 -1.18 -17.96 5.18
CA ALA A 65 -0.01 -18.25 6.00
C ALA A 65 -0.06 -17.51 7.34
N GLY A 66 -0.47 -16.24 7.32
CA GLY A 66 -0.70 -15.44 8.51
C GLY A 66 -1.71 -16.09 9.47
N GLU A 67 -2.88 -16.50 8.97
CA GLU A 67 -3.90 -17.15 9.81
C GLU A 67 -3.39 -18.44 10.46
N ARG A 68 -2.66 -19.29 9.73
CA ARG A 68 -2.11 -20.52 10.30
C ARG A 68 -1.19 -20.21 11.50
N LEU A 69 -0.32 -19.21 11.38
CA LEU A 69 0.54 -18.79 12.48
C LEU A 69 -0.25 -18.15 13.63
N ALA A 70 -1.26 -17.33 13.34
CA ALA A 70 -2.12 -16.72 14.35
C ALA A 70 -2.85 -17.78 15.18
N ARG A 71 -3.47 -18.79 14.53
CA ARG A 71 -4.13 -19.90 15.22
C ARG A 71 -3.17 -20.74 16.04
N LEU A 72 -1.95 -20.97 15.53
CA LEU A 72 -0.92 -21.68 16.26
C LEU A 72 -0.46 -20.91 17.51
N ALA A 73 -0.35 -19.57 17.41
CA ALA A 73 -0.05 -18.73 18.56
C ALA A 73 -1.13 -18.83 19.64
N VAL A 74 -2.41 -18.82 19.26
CA VAL A 74 -3.54 -19.01 20.19
C VAL A 74 -3.53 -20.42 20.79
N ALA A 75 -3.20 -21.46 20.01
CA ALA A 75 -3.09 -22.83 20.54
C ALA A 75 -1.98 -22.98 21.60
N LEU A 76 -0.86 -22.24 21.45
CA LEU A 76 0.22 -22.23 22.43
C LEU A 76 -0.06 -21.33 23.65
N GLY A 77 -0.87 -20.30 23.50
CA GLY A 77 -1.27 -19.39 24.57
C GLY A 77 -2.74 -19.00 24.49
N PRO A 78 -3.68 -19.88 24.89
CA PRO A 78 -5.12 -19.63 24.74
C PRO A 78 -5.64 -18.41 25.53
N SER A 79 -4.94 -18.04 26.59
CA SER A 79 -5.24 -16.87 27.44
C SER A 79 -4.31 -15.69 27.16
N SER A 80 -3.61 -15.66 26.02
CA SER A 80 -2.78 -14.52 25.62
C SER A 80 -3.64 -13.49 24.88
N PRO A 81 -3.88 -12.29 25.45
CA PRO A 81 -4.67 -11.27 24.77
C PRO A 81 -3.99 -10.81 23.46
N VAL A 82 -2.65 -10.82 23.42
CA VAL A 82 -1.87 -10.48 22.22
C VAL A 82 -2.09 -11.49 21.09
N ALA A 83 -2.07 -12.79 21.39
CA ALA A 83 -2.29 -13.82 20.36
C ALA A 83 -3.74 -13.82 19.85
N LEU A 84 -4.71 -13.66 20.76
CA LEU A 84 -6.12 -13.55 20.41
C LEU A 84 -6.38 -12.31 19.55
N ASN A 85 -5.87 -11.14 19.95
CA ASN A 85 -6.03 -9.89 19.18
C ASN A 85 -5.42 -10.00 17.78
N ASN A 86 -4.23 -10.60 17.65
CA ASN A 86 -3.63 -10.85 16.33
C ASN A 86 -4.51 -11.78 15.46
N LEU A 87 -5.13 -12.81 16.04
CA LEU A 87 -6.08 -13.65 15.32
C LEU A 87 -7.33 -12.85 14.89
N VAL A 88 -7.86 -11.97 15.74
CA VAL A 88 -8.99 -11.08 15.38
C VAL A 88 -8.60 -10.22 14.18
N LEU A 89 -7.44 -9.56 14.22
CA LEU A 89 -6.94 -8.74 13.10
C LEU A 89 -6.83 -9.56 11.81
N CYS A 90 -6.30 -10.78 11.87
CA CYS A 90 -6.21 -11.68 10.72
C CYS A 90 -7.59 -12.02 10.14
N LEU A 91 -8.55 -12.39 11.01
CA LEU A 91 -9.90 -12.76 10.60
C LEU A 91 -10.64 -11.57 9.97
N THR A 92 -10.53 -10.38 10.57
CA THR A 92 -11.15 -9.15 10.03
C THR A 92 -10.58 -8.80 8.65
N ARG A 93 -9.27 -8.96 8.43
CA ARG A 93 -8.64 -8.74 7.11
C ARG A 93 -9.13 -9.73 6.04
N MET A 94 -9.64 -10.89 6.44
CA MET A 94 -10.26 -11.88 5.55
C MET A 94 -11.79 -11.77 5.49
N ASN A 95 -12.36 -10.69 6.05
CA ASN A 95 -13.80 -10.47 6.14
C ASN A 95 -14.56 -11.59 6.90
N ARG A 96 -13.88 -12.32 7.80
CA ARG A 96 -14.46 -13.38 8.65
C ARG A 96 -14.94 -12.80 9.99
N ASN A 97 -15.72 -11.73 9.91
CA ASN A 97 -16.04 -10.87 11.06
C ASN A 97 -16.91 -11.60 12.10
N ALA A 98 -17.78 -12.51 11.66
CA ALA A 98 -18.62 -13.31 12.55
C ALA A 98 -17.80 -14.23 13.48
N GLU A 99 -16.66 -14.73 13.00
CA GLU A 99 -15.73 -15.53 13.81
C GLU A 99 -14.84 -14.64 14.70
N ALA A 100 -14.49 -13.44 14.20
CA ALA A 100 -13.68 -12.47 14.93
C ALA A 100 -14.41 -11.88 16.15
N LEU A 101 -15.71 -11.60 16.05
CA LEU A 101 -16.51 -10.92 17.07
C LEU A 101 -16.44 -11.57 18.47
N PRO A 102 -16.72 -12.88 18.66
CA PRO A 102 -16.66 -13.49 19.99
C PRO A 102 -15.25 -13.43 20.60
N ILE A 103 -14.20 -13.56 19.78
CA ILE A 103 -12.80 -13.46 20.21
C ILE A 103 -12.47 -12.03 20.60
N SER A 104 -12.91 -11.04 19.84
CA SER A 104 -12.71 -9.62 20.14
C SER A 104 -13.38 -9.22 21.45
N ARG A 105 -14.61 -9.70 21.71
CA ARG A 105 -15.29 -9.53 23.00
C ARG A 105 -14.50 -10.15 24.15
N GLN A 106 -13.89 -11.32 23.95
CA GLN A 106 -13.04 -11.94 24.96
C GLN A 106 -11.80 -11.08 25.23
N VAL A 107 -11.14 -10.56 24.20
CA VAL A 107 -9.97 -9.68 24.34
C VAL A 107 -10.32 -8.41 25.12
N CYS A 108 -11.42 -7.73 24.79
CA CYS A 108 -11.86 -6.53 25.51
C CYS A 108 -12.25 -6.80 26.97
N LYS A 109 -12.71 -8.01 27.33
CA LYS A 109 -12.89 -8.38 28.75
C LYS A 109 -11.57 -8.50 29.50
N MET A 110 -10.50 -8.89 28.82
CA MET A 110 -9.16 -9.03 29.41
C MET A 110 -8.41 -7.69 29.46
N LEU A 111 -8.70 -6.80 28.52
CA LEU A 111 -8.08 -5.49 28.36
C LEU A 111 -9.18 -4.42 28.18
N PRO A 112 -9.95 -4.09 29.23
CA PRO A 112 -11.11 -3.20 29.13
C PRO A 112 -10.76 -1.78 28.67
N ASP A 113 -9.59 -1.28 29.07
CA ASP A 113 -9.19 0.12 28.81
C ASP A 113 -8.27 0.25 27.59
N HIS A 114 -8.00 -0.83 26.86
CA HIS A 114 -7.09 -0.77 25.72
C HIS A 114 -7.79 -0.14 24.49
N PRO A 115 -7.33 1.01 23.98
CA PRO A 115 -8.03 1.76 22.95
C PRO A 115 -8.15 0.98 21.63
N GLY A 116 -7.04 0.42 21.12
CA GLY A 116 -7.05 -0.36 19.88
C GLY A 116 -7.97 -1.60 19.91
N CYS A 117 -8.07 -2.28 21.05
CA CYS A 117 -8.99 -3.42 21.20
C CYS A 117 -10.45 -2.96 21.14
N ASN A 118 -10.77 -1.86 21.82
CA ASN A 118 -12.10 -1.26 21.82
C ASN A 118 -12.50 -0.74 20.44
N ILE A 119 -11.61 -0.06 19.72
CA ILE A 119 -11.85 0.37 18.34
C ILE A 119 -12.18 -0.83 17.45
N LEU A 120 -11.38 -1.91 17.51
CA LEU A 120 -11.61 -3.11 16.72
C LEU A 120 -12.96 -3.78 17.05
N LEU A 121 -13.33 -3.84 18.33
CA LEU A 121 -14.63 -4.37 18.74
C LEU A 121 -15.78 -3.47 18.26
N ALA A 122 -15.65 -2.14 18.31
CA ALA A 122 -16.65 -1.22 17.80
C ALA A 122 -16.91 -1.44 16.30
N ILE A 123 -15.86 -1.61 15.50
CA ILE A 123 -16.00 -1.92 14.06
C ILE A 123 -16.83 -3.19 13.85
N LEU A 124 -16.55 -4.25 14.61
CA LEU A 124 -17.25 -5.53 14.50
C LEU A 124 -18.71 -5.43 15.00
N GLU A 125 -18.95 -4.70 16.09
CA GLU A 125 -20.28 -4.44 16.65
C GLU A 125 -21.16 -3.65 15.67
N ALA A 126 -20.63 -2.59 15.06
CA ALA A 126 -21.35 -1.79 14.08
C ALA A 126 -21.75 -2.59 12.83
N GLN A 127 -20.91 -3.54 12.41
CA GLN A 127 -21.17 -4.36 11.22
C GLN A 127 -22.14 -5.52 11.46
N LEU A 128 -22.13 -6.12 12.67
CA LEU A 128 -22.82 -7.39 12.94
C LEU A 128 -23.95 -7.28 13.95
N VAL A 129 -24.03 -6.19 14.70
CA VAL A 129 -24.98 -6.02 15.81
C VAL A 129 -25.81 -4.76 15.59
N SER A 130 -25.25 -3.59 15.91
CA SER A 130 -25.90 -2.30 15.78
C SER A 130 -24.89 -1.16 15.97
N PRO A 131 -25.16 0.05 15.45
CA PRO A 131 -24.23 1.18 15.57
C PRO A 131 -24.11 1.72 17.01
N GLU A 132 -25.13 1.59 17.86
CA GLU A 132 -25.17 2.26 19.16
C GLU A 132 -24.09 1.80 20.15
N PRO A 133 -23.87 0.48 20.39
CA PRO A 133 -22.79 0.03 21.27
C PRO A 133 -21.41 0.41 20.73
N ALA A 134 -21.24 0.41 19.41
CA ALA A 134 -20.00 0.80 18.77
C ALA A 134 -19.70 2.30 18.98
N LEU A 135 -20.69 3.17 18.80
CA LEU A 135 -20.55 4.61 19.03
C LEU A 135 -20.26 4.93 20.49
N ILE A 136 -20.92 4.27 21.45
CA ILE A 136 -20.63 4.42 22.88
C ILE A 136 -19.17 4.08 23.17
N ARG A 137 -18.70 2.95 22.62
CA ARG A 137 -17.32 2.49 22.81
C ARG A 137 -16.31 3.46 22.21
N LEU A 138 -16.56 3.96 21.00
CA LEU A 138 -15.67 4.92 20.35
C LEU A 138 -15.63 6.26 21.08
N ASN A 139 -16.76 6.72 21.63
CA ASN A 139 -16.80 7.94 22.45
C ASN A 139 -15.95 7.81 23.71
N SER A 140 -16.03 6.66 24.42
CA SER A 140 -15.14 6.43 25.58
C SER A 140 -13.67 6.41 25.17
N VAL A 141 -13.30 5.79 24.03
CA VAL A 141 -11.92 5.88 23.54
C VAL A 141 -11.54 7.33 23.24
N ILE A 142 -12.41 8.13 22.65
CA ILE A 142 -12.13 9.53 22.32
C ILE A 142 -11.94 10.38 23.59
N GLU A 143 -12.74 10.16 24.63
CA GLU A 143 -12.75 10.93 25.87
C GLU A 143 -11.59 10.55 26.80
N ASP A 144 -11.28 9.25 26.90
CA ASP A 144 -10.39 8.71 27.93
C ASP A 144 -8.95 8.46 27.43
N ASN A 145 -8.72 8.39 26.12
CA ASN A 145 -7.43 8.01 25.57
C ASN A 145 -6.52 9.21 25.29
N ALA A 146 -5.35 9.22 25.92
CA ALA A 146 -4.33 10.25 25.71
C ALA A 146 -3.47 10.02 24.46
N GLU A 147 -3.51 8.84 23.83
CA GLU A 147 -2.70 8.51 22.65
C GLU A 147 -3.32 9.10 21.36
N PRO A 148 -2.73 10.12 20.74
CA PRO A 148 -3.38 10.84 19.65
C PRO A 148 -3.71 9.96 18.43
N GLU A 149 -2.87 8.97 18.11
CA GLU A 149 -3.06 8.09 16.95
C GLU A 149 -4.32 7.23 17.10
N GLN A 150 -4.53 6.63 18.28
CA GLN A 150 -5.73 5.84 18.55
C GLN A 150 -6.98 6.71 18.66
N THR A 151 -6.86 7.91 19.22
CA THR A 151 -7.98 8.87 19.29
C THR A 151 -8.40 9.34 17.89
N ALA A 152 -7.44 9.66 17.01
CA ALA A 152 -7.72 9.98 15.61
C ALA A 152 -8.39 8.79 14.89
N ARG A 153 -7.90 7.57 15.13
CA ARG A 153 -8.52 6.36 14.57
C ARG A 153 -9.95 6.18 15.06
N ALA A 154 -10.24 6.42 16.34
CA ALA A 154 -11.59 6.31 16.89
C ALA A 154 -12.56 7.32 16.25
N TRP A 155 -12.11 8.55 15.99
CA TRP A 155 -12.87 9.55 15.25
C TRP A 155 -13.19 9.10 13.81
N LEU A 156 -12.23 8.54 13.09
CA LEU A 156 -12.46 7.99 11.74
C LEU A 156 -13.51 6.88 11.75
N GLU A 157 -13.38 5.90 12.63
CA GLU A 157 -14.35 4.79 12.69
C GLU A 157 -15.74 5.28 13.11
N LYS A 158 -15.81 6.27 14.01
CA LYS A 158 -17.07 6.91 14.40
C LYS A 158 -17.73 7.56 13.19
N ALA A 159 -16.97 8.29 12.38
CA ALA A 159 -17.48 8.90 11.17
C ALA A 159 -18.02 7.87 10.18
N VAL A 160 -17.30 6.77 9.95
CA VAL A 160 -17.75 5.68 9.06
C VAL A 160 -19.07 5.06 9.53
N ILE A 161 -19.26 4.92 10.85
CA ILE A 161 -20.51 4.40 11.41
C ILE A 161 -21.66 5.41 11.25
N LEU A 162 -21.40 6.70 11.50
CA LEU A 162 -22.39 7.77 11.34
C LEU A 162 -22.83 7.92 9.87
N ASP A 163 -21.89 7.89 8.93
CA ASP A 163 -22.15 7.96 7.49
C ASP A 163 -23.07 6.80 7.04
N LYS A 164 -22.73 5.57 7.43
CA LYS A 164 -23.57 4.39 7.16
C LYS A 164 -24.95 4.44 7.83
N SER A 165 -25.09 5.23 8.89
CA SER A 165 -26.36 5.44 9.61
C SER A 165 -27.17 6.61 9.05
N GLY A 166 -26.67 7.33 8.04
CA GLY A 166 -27.32 8.49 7.43
C GLY A 166 -27.13 9.81 8.19
N CYS A 167 -26.26 9.84 9.21
CA CYS A 167 -25.92 11.02 10.00
C CYS A 167 -24.75 11.77 9.36
N PHE A 168 -24.99 12.35 8.17
CA PHE A 168 -23.91 12.88 7.32
C PHE A 168 -23.22 14.11 7.91
N ASP A 169 -23.95 15.01 8.58
CA ASP A 169 -23.37 16.21 9.17
C ASP A 169 -22.43 15.85 10.33
N GLU A 170 -22.85 14.93 11.19
CA GLU A 170 -22.03 14.43 12.29
C GLU A 170 -20.84 13.59 11.80
N ALA A 171 -21.04 12.82 10.72
CA ALA A 171 -19.95 12.08 10.07
C ALA A 171 -18.89 13.04 9.52
N PHE A 172 -19.31 14.10 8.82
CA PHE A 172 -18.39 15.10 8.28
C PHE A 172 -17.64 15.86 9.38
N ALA A 173 -18.32 16.21 10.48
CA ALA A 173 -17.68 16.82 11.64
C ALA A 173 -16.64 15.88 12.27
N ALA A 174 -16.96 14.60 12.42
CA ALA A 174 -16.02 13.59 12.95
C ALA A 174 -14.81 13.38 12.03
N LEU A 175 -14.99 13.32 10.70
CA LEU A 175 -13.88 13.26 9.73
C LEU A 175 -12.98 14.49 9.80
N THR A 176 -13.57 15.68 9.95
CA THR A 176 -12.81 16.94 10.07
C THR A 176 -11.87 16.89 11.26
N VAL A 177 -12.37 16.50 12.44
CA VAL A 177 -11.55 16.35 13.66
C VAL A 177 -10.45 15.31 13.44
N ALA A 178 -10.77 14.15 12.87
CA ALA A 178 -9.78 13.12 12.57
C ALA A 178 -8.67 13.61 11.62
N GLY A 179 -9.04 14.33 10.56
CA GLY A 179 -8.10 14.88 9.57
C GLY A 179 -7.16 15.94 10.15
N GLU A 180 -7.68 16.79 11.04
CA GLU A 180 -6.87 17.77 11.78
C GLU A 180 -5.86 17.07 12.69
N MET A 181 -6.29 16.03 13.42
CA MET A 181 -5.38 15.21 14.25
C MET A 181 -4.32 14.50 13.40
N HIS A 182 -4.70 13.90 12.27
CA HIS A 182 -3.74 13.26 11.38
C HIS A 182 -2.73 14.25 10.78
N THR A 183 -3.13 15.51 10.57
CA THR A 183 -2.21 16.55 10.11
C THR A 183 -1.11 16.84 11.13
N THR A 184 -1.42 16.81 12.43
CA THR A 184 -0.42 17.04 13.49
C THR A 184 0.45 15.81 13.77
N LEU A 185 -0.06 14.61 13.47
CA LEU A 185 0.67 13.34 13.61
C LEU A 185 1.54 12.99 12.39
N SER A 186 1.22 13.57 11.24
CA SER A 186 1.93 13.31 10.01
C SER A 186 3.40 13.75 10.13
N PRO A 187 4.37 12.90 9.75
CA PRO A 187 5.76 13.34 9.61
C PRO A 187 5.96 14.31 8.44
N PHE A 188 4.93 14.49 7.59
CA PHE A 188 4.96 15.42 6.47
C PHE A 188 4.63 16.85 6.94
N SER A 189 5.59 17.77 6.79
CA SER A 189 5.42 19.16 7.19
C SER A 189 4.48 19.92 6.24
N PRO A 190 3.79 20.99 6.70
CA PRO A 190 2.99 21.85 5.83
C PRO A 190 3.76 22.38 4.60
N ASP A 191 5.06 22.62 4.72
CA ASP A 191 5.94 23.08 3.63
C ASP A 191 6.00 22.08 2.45
N GLN A 192 5.71 20.80 2.68
CA GLN A 192 5.67 19.79 1.63
C GLN A 192 4.37 19.84 0.81
N ARG A 193 3.35 20.58 1.25
CA ARG A 193 2.11 20.78 0.46
C ARG A 193 2.33 21.67 -0.74
N GLU A 194 3.20 22.67 -0.64
CA GLU A 194 3.51 23.54 -1.78
C GLU A 194 4.41 22.84 -2.80
N LEU A 195 5.23 21.89 -2.35
CA LEU A 195 6.15 21.15 -3.21
C LEU A 195 5.46 20.47 -4.40
N ILE A 196 4.24 19.96 -4.21
CA ILE A 196 3.51 19.34 -5.33
C ILE A 196 3.08 20.37 -6.36
N TYR A 197 2.59 21.54 -5.94
CA TYR A 197 2.20 22.61 -6.86
C TYR A 197 3.42 23.17 -7.61
N GLU A 198 4.52 23.39 -6.90
CA GLU A 198 5.80 23.79 -7.52
C GLU A 198 6.29 22.76 -8.55
N THR A 199 6.16 21.46 -8.24
CA THR A 199 6.53 20.38 -9.15
C THR A 199 5.64 20.40 -10.40
N LEU A 200 4.34 20.61 -10.23
CA LEU A 200 3.40 20.70 -11.36
C LEU A 200 3.71 21.91 -12.26
N GLU A 201 3.98 23.08 -11.68
CA GLU A 201 4.37 24.27 -12.44
C GLU A 201 5.69 24.06 -13.18
N ARG A 202 6.69 23.47 -12.51
CA ARG A 202 7.97 23.11 -13.14
C ARG A 202 7.78 22.13 -14.30
N ASN A 203 6.94 21.10 -14.12
CA ASN A 203 6.65 20.13 -15.18
C ASN A 203 5.93 20.78 -16.36
N ARG A 204 4.95 21.65 -16.12
CA ARG A 204 4.25 22.42 -17.18
C ARG A 204 5.21 23.30 -17.98
N ALA A 205 6.18 23.92 -17.32
CA ALA A 205 7.16 24.77 -17.97
C ALA A 205 8.26 23.99 -18.70
N GLY A 206 8.70 22.85 -18.14
CA GLY A 206 9.86 22.11 -18.63
C GLY A 206 9.56 21.07 -19.72
N PHE A 207 8.38 20.45 -19.70
CA PHE A 207 7.99 19.45 -20.72
C PHE A 207 7.34 20.11 -21.94
N ASP A 208 8.16 20.77 -22.75
CA ASP A 208 7.72 21.35 -24.01
C ASP A 208 7.60 20.30 -25.13
N ARG A 209 7.07 20.71 -26.29
CA ARG A 209 6.90 19.82 -27.45
C ARG A 209 8.25 19.24 -27.93
N ASN A 210 9.34 20.00 -27.85
CA ASN A 210 10.64 19.56 -28.31
C ASN A 210 11.18 18.42 -27.45
N LEU A 211 11.07 18.53 -26.12
CA LEU A 211 11.51 17.49 -25.21
C LEU A 211 10.62 16.25 -25.34
N LEU A 212 9.29 16.43 -25.38
CA LEU A 212 8.33 15.32 -25.50
C LEU A 212 8.48 14.54 -26.81
N GLN A 213 8.90 15.19 -27.90
CA GLN A 213 9.10 14.57 -29.22
C GLN A 213 10.57 14.27 -29.55
N ARG A 214 11.47 14.41 -28.56
CA ARG A 214 12.91 14.32 -28.78
C ARG A 214 13.36 12.96 -29.32
N TRP A 215 12.66 11.90 -28.92
CA TRP A 215 12.95 10.52 -29.30
C TRP A 215 11.76 9.95 -30.07
N PRO A 216 11.76 9.99 -31.41
CA PRO A 216 10.75 9.30 -32.20
C PRO A 216 10.80 7.80 -31.92
N VAL A 217 9.64 7.13 -31.94
CA VAL A 217 9.52 5.69 -31.66
C VAL A 217 10.52 4.89 -32.49
N ASP A 218 10.69 5.21 -33.77
CA ASP A 218 11.60 4.53 -34.69
C ASP A 218 13.08 4.53 -34.25
N THR A 219 13.48 5.49 -33.41
CA THR A 219 14.85 5.59 -32.88
C THR A 219 15.12 4.68 -31.68
N LEU A 220 14.06 4.08 -31.12
CA LEU A 220 14.10 3.23 -29.93
C LEU A 220 13.77 1.75 -30.24
N ILE A 221 13.35 1.41 -31.45
CA ILE A 221 12.88 0.06 -31.84
C ILE A 221 13.95 -1.04 -31.64
N ASP A 222 15.23 -0.70 -31.72
CA ASP A 222 16.35 -1.65 -31.64
C ASP A 222 16.72 -2.09 -30.22
N ASP A 223 15.99 -1.66 -29.18
CA ASP A 223 16.22 -2.14 -27.82
C ASP A 223 15.49 -3.46 -27.46
N ASP A 224 14.64 -3.96 -28.36
CA ASP A 224 13.87 -5.22 -28.21
C ASP A 224 13.00 -5.26 -26.94
N LEU A 225 12.56 -4.08 -26.47
CA LEU A 225 11.70 -3.95 -25.30
C LEU A 225 10.23 -3.77 -25.74
N PRO A 226 9.27 -4.43 -25.06
CA PRO A 226 7.86 -4.22 -25.35
C PRO A 226 7.42 -2.80 -24.95
N ALA A 227 6.38 -2.29 -25.60
CA ALA A 227 5.73 -1.03 -25.25
C ALA A 227 4.86 -1.21 -23.99
N PRO A 228 5.16 -0.55 -22.86
CA PRO A 228 4.28 -0.59 -21.70
C PRO A 228 3.00 0.23 -21.95
N ALA A 229 1.93 -0.11 -21.25
CA ALA A 229 0.79 0.78 -21.06
C ALA A 229 0.79 1.27 -19.61
N PHE A 230 0.28 2.48 -19.37
CA PHE A 230 0.17 3.06 -18.03
C PHE A 230 -1.28 3.35 -17.70
N LEU A 231 -1.73 2.92 -16.53
CA LEU A 231 -3.03 3.29 -15.97
C LEU A 231 -2.82 4.34 -14.87
N LEU A 232 -3.21 5.57 -15.19
CA LEU A 232 -3.00 6.76 -14.38
C LEU A 232 -4.35 7.37 -13.96
N GLY A 233 -4.31 8.31 -13.03
CA GLY A 233 -5.49 9.08 -12.63
C GLY A 233 -5.22 9.97 -11.43
N PHE A 234 -6.25 10.21 -10.64
CA PHE A 234 -6.09 10.69 -9.26
C PHE A 234 -6.42 9.55 -8.29
N LEU A 235 -6.02 9.66 -7.03
CA LEU A 235 -6.48 8.72 -6.00
C LEU A 235 -8.01 8.64 -6.02
N ARG A 236 -8.57 7.45 -5.77
CA ARG A 236 -10.04 7.23 -5.69
C ARG A 236 -10.83 7.49 -6.99
N SER A 237 -10.16 7.73 -8.13
CA SER A 237 -10.79 7.92 -9.44
C SER A 237 -11.29 6.63 -10.12
N GLY A 238 -11.14 5.47 -9.47
CA GLY A 238 -11.57 4.17 -10.00
C GLY A 238 -10.48 3.36 -10.69
N THR A 239 -9.21 3.75 -10.57
CA THR A 239 -8.06 3.01 -11.14
C THR A 239 -8.01 1.54 -10.70
N ILE A 240 -8.38 1.21 -9.46
CA ILE A 240 -8.43 -0.17 -8.96
C ILE A 240 -9.47 -1.00 -9.72
N LEU A 241 -10.69 -0.48 -9.91
CA LEU A 241 -11.72 -1.21 -10.64
C LEU A 241 -11.30 -1.42 -12.10
N THR A 242 -10.74 -0.38 -12.73
CA THR A 242 -10.22 -0.46 -14.10
C THR A 242 -9.09 -1.48 -14.21
N GLU A 243 -8.16 -1.48 -13.26
CA GLU A 243 -7.07 -2.46 -13.15
C GLU A 243 -7.61 -3.89 -13.05
N GLN A 244 -8.58 -4.15 -12.16
CA GLN A 244 -9.21 -5.47 -12.01
C GLN A 244 -9.91 -5.94 -13.30
N VAL A 245 -10.62 -5.04 -13.99
CA VAL A 245 -11.27 -5.36 -15.26
C VAL A 245 -10.22 -5.71 -16.33
N LEU A 246 -9.16 -4.91 -16.46
CA LEU A 246 -8.07 -5.16 -17.41
C LEU A 246 -7.32 -6.46 -17.08
N GLY A 247 -7.02 -6.70 -15.80
CA GLY A 247 -6.32 -7.88 -15.31
C GLY A 247 -7.09 -9.20 -15.49
N SER A 248 -8.38 -9.14 -15.79
CA SER A 248 -9.17 -10.33 -16.15
C SER A 248 -8.86 -10.88 -17.55
N HIS A 249 -8.20 -10.09 -18.40
CA HIS A 249 -7.86 -10.49 -19.76
C HIS A 249 -6.59 -11.38 -19.78
N PRO A 250 -6.60 -12.55 -20.45
CA PRO A 250 -5.49 -13.50 -20.40
C PRO A 250 -4.16 -12.96 -20.95
N ASP A 251 -4.21 -12.01 -21.89
CA ASP A 251 -3.02 -11.42 -22.53
C ASP A 251 -2.52 -10.12 -21.87
N LEU A 252 -3.16 -9.70 -20.77
CA LEU A 252 -2.74 -8.53 -19.99
C LEU A 252 -2.12 -8.94 -18.66
N ILE A 253 -1.15 -8.15 -18.21
CA ILE A 253 -0.71 -8.15 -16.82
C ILE A 253 -0.87 -6.72 -16.33
N ALA A 254 -1.83 -6.50 -15.43
CA ALA A 254 -1.95 -5.23 -14.73
C ALA A 254 -1.19 -5.32 -13.40
N THR A 255 -0.38 -4.30 -13.10
CA THR A 255 0.29 -4.19 -11.81
C THR A 255 -0.65 -3.59 -10.77
N ASP A 256 -0.32 -3.73 -9.48
CA ASP A 256 -0.99 -2.98 -8.41
C ASP A 256 -0.48 -1.52 -8.39
N GLU A 257 -0.25 -0.84 -7.26
CA GLU A 257 0.46 0.45 -7.23
C GLU A 257 1.96 0.22 -7.38
N SER A 258 2.47 0.20 -8.62
CA SER A 258 3.90 -0.02 -8.86
C SER A 258 4.73 1.19 -8.45
N SER A 259 5.90 0.93 -7.89
CA SER A 259 6.90 1.95 -7.53
C SER A 259 7.97 2.16 -8.61
N VAL A 260 7.94 1.39 -9.70
CA VAL A 260 9.05 1.33 -10.68
C VAL A 260 9.29 2.67 -11.38
N ILE A 261 8.25 3.47 -11.64
CA ILE A 261 8.42 4.83 -12.19
C ILE A 261 9.13 5.75 -11.19
N HIS A 262 8.85 5.64 -9.89
CA HIS A 262 9.58 6.39 -8.87
C HIS A 262 11.05 5.96 -8.81
N GLU A 263 11.34 4.67 -8.92
CA GLU A 263 12.71 4.18 -9.00
C GLU A 263 13.42 4.67 -10.29
N LEU A 264 12.68 4.75 -11.40
CA LEU A 264 13.19 5.29 -12.67
C LEU A 264 13.51 6.79 -12.58
N THR A 265 12.70 7.59 -11.88
CA THR A 265 13.01 9.01 -11.68
C THR A 265 14.22 9.21 -10.75
N GLN A 266 14.39 8.36 -9.73
CA GLN A 266 15.62 8.35 -8.92
C GLN A 266 16.85 7.99 -9.77
N GLU A 267 16.73 6.99 -10.66
CA GLU A 267 17.82 6.62 -11.57
C GLU A 267 18.13 7.75 -12.56
N LEU A 268 17.11 8.43 -13.10
CA LEU A 268 17.26 9.62 -13.93
C LEU A 268 18.05 10.72 -13.20
N GLN A 269 17.71 11.01 -11.94
CA GLN A 269 18.44 11.99 -11.13
C GLN A 269 19.90 11.56 -10.94
N ARG A 270 20.14 10.28 -10.64
CA ARG A 270 21.48 9.72 -10.44
C ARG A 270 22.35 9.83 -11.70
N ILE A 271 21.83 9.50 -12.88
CA ILE A 271 22.62 9.49 -14.12
C ILE A 271 22.77 10.88 -14.76
N SER A 272 21.83 11.79 -14.52
CA SER A 272 21.88 13.18 -15.02
C SER A 272 22.62 14.13 -14.08
N GLY A 273 22.67 13.82 -12.77
CA GLY A 273 23.16 14.71 -11.73
C GLY A 273 22.21 15.89 -11.41
N VAL A 274 20.97 15.87 -11.94
CA VAL A 274 19.98 16.92 -11.75
C VAL A 274 18.87 16.40 -10.82
N THR A 275 18.71 17.05 -9.67
CA THR A 275 17.69 16.69 -8.66
C THR A 275 16.49 17.63 -8.74
N GLY A 276 15.27 17.10 -8.60
CA GLY A 276 14.04 17.88 -8.50
C GLY A 276 13.51 18.48 -9.80
N ASP A 277 14.25 18.44 -10.91
CA ASP A 277 13.82 18.93 -12.21
C ASP A 277 13.99 17.84 -13.28
N HIS A 278 12.95 17.02 -13.46
CA HIS A 278 13.00 15.88 -14.36
C HIS A 278 13.07 16.28 -15.84
N ALA A 279 12.44 17.40 -16.23
CA ALA A 279 12.52 17.90 -17.59
C ALA A 279 13.95 18.33 -17.94
N LYS A 280 14.60 19.09 -17.04
CA LYS A 280 16.01 19.44 -17.18
C LYS A 280 16.92 18.21 -17.13
N ALA A 281 16.65 17.25 -16.25
CA ALA A 281 17.40 16.00 -16.19
C ALA A 281 17.36 15.25 -17.54
N LEU A 282 16.19 15.12 -18.15
CA LEU A 282 16.02 14.46 -19.45
C LEU A 282 16.66 15.26 -20.60
N SER A 283 16.70 16.58 -20.51
CA SER A 283 17.32 17.41 -21.54
C SER A 283 18.84 17.19 -21.63
N THR A 284 19.51 16.79 -20.54
CA THR A 284 20.95 16.47 -20.55
C THR A 284 21.30 15.09 -21.11
N LEU A 285 20.31 14.18 -21.23
CA LEU A 285 20.57 12.81 -21.67
C LEU A 285 20.72 12.69 -23.18
N ASN A 286 21.51 11.70 -23.59
CA ASN A 286 21.60 11.23 -24.96
C ASN A 286 20.79 9.93 -25.15
N LEU A 287 20.63 9.48 -26.40
CA LEU A 287 19.84 8.30 -26.75
C LEU A 287 20.29 7.04 -25.98
N ARG A 288 21.61 6.85 -25.80
CA ARG A 288 22.14 5.72 -25.04
C ARG A 288 21.62 5.72 -23.59
N ARG A 289 21.66 6.86 -22.90
CA ARG A 289 21.17 6.97 -21.52
C ARG A 289 19.66 6.77 -21.41
N ILE A 290 18.89 7.18 -22.42
CA ILE A 290 17.45 6.92 -22.48
C ILE A 290 17.17 5.41 -22.61
N LYS A 291 17.90 4.71 -23.47
CA LYS A 291 17.83 3.25 -23.57
C LYS A 291 18.23 2.55 -22.26
N GLU A 292 19.23 3.07 -21.55
CA GLU A 292 19.61 2.56 -20.22
C GLU A 292 18.46 2.71 -19.19
N LEU A 293 17.70 3.82 -19.22
CA LEU A 293 16.51 3.99 -18.37
C LEU A 293 15.38 3.01 -18.73
N ARG A 294 15.14 2.78 -20.02
CA ARG A 294 14.16 1.79 -20.49
C ARG A 294 14.51 0.38 -20.04
N GLN A 295 15.79 0.00 -20.16
CA GLN A 295 16.30 -1.28 -19.65
C GLN A 295 16.20 -1.37 -18.12
N PHE A 296 16.45 -0.27 -17.41
CA PHE A 296 16.26 -0.21 -15.96
C PHE A 296 14.82 -0.53 -15.58
N TYR A 297 13.84 0.14 -16.22
CA TYR A 297 12.42 -0.08 -15.99
C TYR A 297 12.04 -1.57 -16.16
N TRP A 298 12.38 -2.16 -17.30
CA TRP A 298 12.02 -3.56 -17.59
C TRP A 298 12.73 -4.56 -16.69
N ARG A 299 13.98 -4.30 -16.29
CA ARG A 299 14.65 -5.11 -15.27
C ARG A 299 13.89 -5.09 -13.94
N ARG A 300 13.50 -3.90 -13.45
CA ARG A 300 12.74 -3.77 -12.20
C ARG A 300 11.37 -4.43 -12.29
N MET A 301 10.67 -4.26 -13.41
CA MET A 301 9.40 -4.96 -13.68
C MET A 301 9.54 -6.48 -13.62
N ARG A 302 10.59 -7.05 -14.22
CA ARG A 302 10.85 -8.50 -14.15
C ARG A 302 11.18 -8.97 -12.73
N GLU A 303 11.95 -8.19 -11.98
CA GLU A 303 12.30 -8.51 -10.59
C GLU A 303 11.07 -8.52 -9.68
N GLU A 304 10.15 -7.57 -9.86
CA GLU A 304 8.95 -7.43 -9.02
C GLU A 304 7.82 -8.38 -9.45
N TYR A 305 7.52 -8.47 -10.75
CA TYR A 305 6.35 -9.16 -11.29
C TYR A 305 6.68 -10.44 -12.07
N GLY A 306 7.97 -10.71 -12.34
CA GLY A 306 8.44 -11.90 -13.05
C GLY A 306 8.52 -11.75 -14.56
N ASP A 307 9.12 -12.73 -15.22
CA ASP A 307 9.42 -12.69 -16.67
C ASP A 307 8.17 -12.64 -17.56
N ALA A 308 6.99 -13.00 -17.04
CA ALA A 308 5.73 -12.97 -17.80
C ALA A 308 5.38 -11.56 -18.29
N VAL A 309 5.84 -10.50 -17.63
CA VAL A 309 5.64 -9.11 -18.05
C VAL A 309 6.29 -8.77 -19.39
N MET A 310 7.29 -9.54 -19.81
CA MET A 310 7.92 -9.37 -21.14
C MET A 310 7.13 -10.05 -22.26
N ALA A 311 6.27 -11.01 -21.93
CA ALA A 311 5.56 -11.85 -22.90
C ALA A 311 4.11 -11.43 -23.12
N LYS A 312 3.59 -10.51 -22.31
CA LYS A 312 2.21 -10.02 -22.33
C LYS A 312 2.19 -8.50 -22.35
N GLN A 313 1.06 -7.90 -22.72
CA GLN A 313 0.93 -6.46 -22.62
C GLN A 313 0.85 -6.06 -21.14
N LEU A 314 1.89 -5.38 -20.68
CA LEU A 314 1.97 -4.81 -19.33
C LEU A 314 1.11 -3.55 -19.25
N VAL A 315 0.31 -3.45 -18.19
CA VAL A 315 -0.39 -2.23 -17.76
C VAL A 315 0.17 -1.86 -16.39
N ASP A 316 1.10 -0.91 -16.38
CA ASP A 316 1.69 -0.37 -15.17
C ASP A 316 0.72 0.63 -14.52
N LYS A 317 0.11 0.23 -13.40
CA LYS A 317 -0.82 1.07 -12.66
C LYS A 317 -0.08 1.78 -11.53
N ASN A 318 -0.24 3.09 -11.50
CA ASN A 318 -0.11 3.87 -10.27
C ASN A 318 -0.85 5.17 -10.50
N ALA A 319 -1.84 5.47 -9.67
CA ALA A 319 -2.71 6.61 -9.95
C ALA A 319 -1.90 7.92 -10.07
N LEU A 320 -0.98 8.16 -9.14
CA LEU A 320 -0.26 9.43 -9.03
C LEU A 320 0.98 9.54 -9.95
N ASN A 321 1.31 8.49 -10.71
CA ASN A 321 2.28 8.60 -11.82
C ASN A 321 1.85 9.63 -12.89
N THR A 322 0.61 10.15 -12.82
CA THR A 322 0.17 11.37 -13.51
C THR A 322 1.17 12.53 -13.37
N ILE A 323 1.81 12.70 -12.20
CA ILE A 323 2.80 13.76 -11.97
C ILE A 323 4.05 13.56 -12.86
N GLU A 324 4.39 12.30 -13.14
CA GLU A 324 5.55 11.87 -13.93
C GLU A 324 5.21 11.59 -15.40
N LEU A 325 4.02 11.98 -15.87
CA LEU A 325 3.57 11.73 -17.24
C LEU A 325 4.55 12.27 -18.29
N GLY A 326 5.20 13.41 -18.02
CA GLY A 326 6.24 13.95 -18.88
C GLY A 326 7.44 13.01 -19.01
N VAL A 327 7.92 12.43 -17.90
CA VAL A 327 9.02 11.45 -17.91
C VAL A 327 8.62 10.20 -18.68
N ILE A 328 7.43 9.67 -18.40
CA ILE A 328 6.88 8.50 -19.11
C ILE A 328 6.85 8.75 -20.61
N SER A 329 6.34 9.91 -21.04
CA SER A 329 6.17 10.23 -22.46
C SER A 329 7.50 10.40 -23.20
N VAL A 330 8.56 10.87 -22.53
CA VAL A 330 9.90 11.00 -23.12
C VAL A 330 10.62 9.64 -23.19
N VAL A 331 10.50 8.82 -22.14
CA VAL A 331 11.21 7.54 -22.05
C VAL A 331 10.50 6.44 -22.86
N PHE A 332 9.18 6.49 -22.94
CA PHE A 332 8.33 5.55 -23.66
C PHE A 332 7.35 6.29 -24.58
N PRO A 333 7.84 6.92 -25.67
CA PRO A 333 6.99 7.65 -26.63
C PRO A 333 5.91 6.76 -27.29
N GLU A 334 6.10 5.45 -27.30
CA GLU A 334 5.18 4.44 -27.82
C GLU A 334 4.15 3.95 -26.78
N ALA A 335 4.27 4.36 -25.52
CA ALA A 335 3.41 3.87 -24.45
C ALA A 335 1.96 4.32 -24.62
N LYS A 336 1.03 3.43 -24.27
CA LYS A 336 -0.40 3.77 -24.19
C LYS A 336 -0.70 4.34 -22.80
N ILE A 337 -1.37 5.49 -22.75
CA ILE A 337 -1.80 6.10 -21.49
C ILE A 337 -3.31 5.94 -21.34
N LEU A 338 -3.74 5.23 -20.30
CA LEU A 338 -5.11 5.14 -19.86
C LEU A 338 -5.27 6.05 -18.64
N PHE A 339 -6.18 7.03 -18.70
CA PHE A 339 -6.40 7.98 -17.61
C PHE A 339 -7.80 7.82 -17.04
N ALA A 340 -7.91 7.40 -15.78
CA ALA A 340 -9.18 7.27 -15.08
C ALA A 340 -9.67 8.65 -14.63
N LEU A 341 -10.87 9.02 -15.11
CA LEU A 341 -11.55 10.26 -14.75
C LEU A 341 -12.80 9.95 -13.94
N ARG A 342 -12.98 10.71 -12.87
CA ARG A 342 -14.18 10.74 -12.03
C ARG A 342 -14.47 12.18 -11.65
N ASP A 343 -15.72 12.50 -11.32
CA ASP A 343 -16.08 13.83 -10.83
C ASP A 343 -15.15 14.24 -9.67
N PRO A 344 -14.48 15.41 -9.75
CA PRO A 344 -13.56 15.84 -8.71
C PRO A 344 -14.19 15.92 -7.32
N ARG A 345 -15.49 16.19 -7.21
CA ARG A 345 -16.20 16.27 -5.92
C ARG A 345 -16.27 14.91 -5.25
N ASP A 346 -16.61 13.87 -6.01
CA ASP A 346 -16.60 12.48 -5.53
C ASP A 346 -15.20 12.05 -5.07
N VAL A 347 -14.19 12.46 -5.83
CA VAL A 347 -12.79 12.15 -5.54
C VAL A 347 -12.35 12.83 -4.25
N CYS A 348 -12.59 14.14 -4.11
CA CYS A 348 -12.26 14.88 -2.91
C CYS A 348 -12.97 14.31 -1.68
N LEU A 349 -14.27 14.03 -1.78
CA LEU A 349 -15.02 13.40 -0.69
C LEU A 349 -14.46 12.02 -0.34
N SER A 350 -14.14 11.19 -1.34
CA SER A 350 -13.57 9.86 -1.08
C SER A 350 -12.13 9.88 -0.57
N CYS A 351 -11.37 10.95 -0.76
CA CYS A 351 -10.06 11.12 -0.14
C CYS A 351 -10.16 11.72 1.28
N PHE A 352 -11.25 12.44 1.56
CA PHE A 352 -11.55 13.01 2.86
C PHE A 352 -12.09 11.98 3.86
N MET A 353 -12.87 11.02 3.36
CA MET A 353 -13.29 9.79 4.08
C MET A 353 -12.16 8.77 4.12
#